data_AF-A0A022PR07-F1
#
_entry.id   AF-A0A022PR07-F1
#
_cell.length_a   1.000
_cell.length_b   1.000
_cell.length_c   1.000
_cell.angle_alpha   90.00
_cell.angle_beta   90.00
_cell.angle_gamma   90.00
#
_symmetry.space_group_name_H-M   'P 1'
#
loop_
_entity.id
_entity.type
_entity.pdbx_description
1 polymer ?
#
loop_
_entity_poly.entity_id
_entity_poly.type
_entity_poly.pdbx_seq_one_letter_code
_entity_poly.pdbx_strand_id
1 'polypeptide(L)'
;MAKEKRMKVLVPMDDSDGSFYALKWALDNLFGNHAASEPPLPAAEENFITLLNVQPLFQPFIYPAGPVVYATPAVIDAVKKGQQQNAANILSRALHICKQNKVKAETLMLEGDAKDKICQAAEELHVDLLVLGSRGLGTIKRALLGSVSNYCAHHATCPVLIVKPPPRSAHD
;
A
#
# COMPACT_ATOMS: atom_id res chain seq x y z
N MET A 1 12.87 6.18 -32.06
CA MET A 1 11.63 5.79 -31.36
C MET A 1 11.95 5.67 -29.88
N ALA A 2 11.31 6.46 -29.02
CA ALA A 2 11.52 6.36 -27.58
C ALA A 2 10.91 5.03 -27.11
N LYS A 3 11.70 4.18 -26.47
CA LYS A 3 11.20 2.96 -25.83
C LYS A 3 10.25 3.40 -24.72
N GLU A 4 8.99 2.96 -24.73
CA GLU A 4 8.05 3.27 -23.64
C GLU A 4 8.66 2.82 -22.32
N LYS A 5 8.83 3.77 -21.40
CA LYS A 5 9.42 3.50 -20.08
C LYS A 5 8.37 2.75 -19.25
N ARG A 6 8.72 1.55 -18.78
CA ARG A 6 7.92 0.77 -17.83
C ARG A 6 7.54 1.62 -16.63
N MET A 7 6.25 1.76 -16.35
CA MET A 7 5.76 2.48 -15.19
C MET A 7 5.84 1.59 -13.95
N LYS A 8 6.67 1.97 -12.98
CA LYS A 8 6.74 1.33 -11.66
C LYS A 8 5.68 1.93 -10.74
N VAL A 9 4.69 1.12 -10.37
CA VAL A 9 3.60 1.56 -9.49
C VAL A 9 3.78 0.95 -8.11
N LEU A 10 3.70 1.78 -7.07
CA LEU A 10 3.70 1.35 -5.67
C LEU A 10 2.31 1.57 -5.08
N VAL A 11 1.76 0.53 -4.45
CA VAL A 11 0.47 0.61 -3.74
C VAL A 11 0.66 0.16 -2.30
N PRO A 12 0.64 1.09 -1.33
CA PRO A 12 0.60 0.73 0.07
C PRO A 12 -0.73 0.10 0.45
N MET A 13 -0.66 -1.07 1.08
CA MET A 13 -1.77 -1.91 1.48
C MET A 13 -1.86 -1.94 3.01
N ASP A 14 -3.05 -1.70 3.53
CA ASP A 14 -3.46 -1.92 4.91
C ASP A 14 -4.75 -2.76 4.93
N ASP A 15 -5.33 -3.01 6.11
CA ASP A 15 -6.58 -3.76 6.22
C ASP A 15 -7.84 -2.89 5.99
N SER A 16 -7.71 -1.76 5.27
CA SER A 16 -8.83 -0.86 5.00
C SER A 16 -9.44 -1.10 3.63
N ASP A 17 -10.76 -0.90 3.52
CA ASP A 17 -11.45 -0.88 2.22
C ASP A 17 -10.85 0.16 1.25
N GLY A 18 -10.30 1.25 1.79
CA GLY A 18 -9.71 2.33 1.01
C GLY A 18 -8.48 1.91 0.22
N SER A 19 -7.57 1.13 0.82
CA SER A 19 -6.38 0.62 0.13
C SER A 19 -6.73 -0.44 -0.91
N PHE A 20 -7.64 -1.36 -0.59
CA PHE A 20 -8.13 -2.34 -1.57
C PHE A 20 -8.89 -1.69 -2.74
N TYR A 21 -9.66 -0.63 -2.48
CA TYR A 21 -10.31 0.13 -3.55
C TYR A 21 -9.28 0.83 -4.45
N ALA A 22 -8.25 1.44 -3.87
CA ALA A 22 -7.17 2.08 -4.62
C ALA A 22 -6.41 1.08 -5.51
N LEU A 23 -6.13 -0.12 -4.99
CA LEU A 23 -5.53 -1.20 -5.77
C LEU A 23 -6.39 -1.58 -6.98
N LYS A 24 -7.69 -1.84 -6.76
CA LYS A 24 -8.60 -2.19 -7.85
C LYS A 24 -8.68 -1.09 -8.90
N TRP A 25 -8.81 0.16 -8.47
CA TRP A 25 -8.81 1.31 -9.37
C TRP A 25 -7.53 1.36 -10.20
N ALA A 26 -6.35 1.15 -9.59
CA ALA A 26 -5.08 1.14 -10.30
C ALA A 26 -5.04 0.03 -11.36
N LEU A 27 -5.52 -1.17 -11.02
CA LEU A 27 -5.60 -2.29 -11.94
C LEU A 27 -6.49 -1.97 -13.15
N ASP A 28 -7.69 -1.45 -12.90
CA ASP A 28 -8.68 -1.17 -13.94
C ASP A 28 -8.25 -0.03 -14.87
N ASN A 29 -7.58 1.01 -14.35
CA ASN A 29 -7.33 2.25 -15.10
C ASN A 29 -5.90 2.37 -15.64
N LEU A 30 -4.90 1.81 -14.96
CA LEU A 30 -3.50 1.91 -15.39
C LEU A 30 -3.08 0.72 -16.26
N PHE A 31 -3.69 -0.44 -16.06
CA PHE A 31 -3.31 -1.68 -16.75
C PHE A 31 -4.42 -2.26 -17.63
N GLY A 32 -5.66 -1.77 -17.51
CA GLY A 32 -6.84 -2.25 -18.25
C GLY A 32 -6.93 -1.86 -19.72
N ASN A 33 -6.11 -0.92 -20.23
CA ASN A 33 -6.28 -0.35 -21.58
C ASN A 33 -5.22 -0.73 -22.63
N HIS A 34 -4.17 -1.49 -22.28
CA HIS A 34 -3.15 -1.91 -23.24
C HIS A 34 -3.41 -3.26 -23.93
N ALA A 35 -4.52 -3.94 -23.60
CA ALA A 35 -4.80 -5.30 -24.12
C ALA A 35 -5.34 -5.35 -25.56
N ALA A 36 -5.56 -4.21 -26.24
CA ALA A 36 -6.30 -4.18 -27.50
C ALA A 36 -5.49 -3.79 -28.75
N SER A 37 -4.21 -3.42 -28.67
CA SER A 37 -3.50 -2.87 -29.85
C SER A 37 -2.05 -3.29 -30.08
N GLU A 38 -1.39 -3.99 -29.16
CA GLU A 38 0.00 -4.42 -29.39
C GLU A 38 0.23 -5.90 -29.06
N PRO A 39 1.17 -6.58 -29.77
CA PRO A 39 1.55 -7.95 -29.44
C PRO A 39 1.97 -8.04 -27.97
N PRO A 40 1.72 -9.17 -27.28
CA PRO A 40 2.15 -9.34 -25.89
C PRO A 40 3.66 -9.06 -25.81
N LEU A 41 3.99 -8.00 -25.06
CA LEU A 41 5.37 -7.62 -24.77
C LEU A 41 6.09 -8.85 -24.17
N PRO A 42 7.40 -9.02 -24.43
CA PRO A 42 8.19 -10.05 -23.78
C PRO A 42 7.96 -10.00 -22.26
N ALA A 43 7.98 -11.14 -21.57
CA ALA A 43 7.66 -11.24 -20.14
C ALA A 43 8.48 -10.32 -19.19
N ALA A 44 9.57 -9.74 -19.69
CA ALA A 44 10.44 -8.77 -19.03
C ALA A 44 9.96 -7.30 -19.15
N GLU A 45 8.98 -7.01 -20.01
CA GLU A 45 8.45 -5.67 -20.32
C GLU A 45 7.01 -5.48 -19.78
N GLU A 46 6.53 -6.42 -18.96
CA GLU A 46 5.23 -6.29 -18.30
C GLU A 46 5.23 -5.20 -17.22
N ASN A 47 4.18 -4.38 -17.25
CA ASN A 47 3.80 -3.45 -16.21
C ASN A 47 3.70 -4.16 -14.84
N PHE A 48 4.20 -3.50 -13.80
CA PHE A 48 4.46 -4.16 -12.52
C PHE A 48 4.14 -3.29 -11.33
N ILE A 49 3.50 -3.93 -10.36
CA ILE A 49 2.98 -3.29 -9.16
C ILE A 49 3.66 -3.86 -7.92
N THR A 50 4.23 -2.97 -7.11
CA THR A 50 4.78 -3.33 -5.79
C THR A 50 3.70 -3.07 -4.75
N LEU A 51 3.30 -4.11 -4.02
CA LEU A 51 2.34 -4.03 -2.93
C LEU A 51 3.11 -3.91 -1.62
N LEU A 52 3.03 -2.75 -0.96
CA LEU A 52 3.80 -2.47 0.25
C LEU A 52 2.90 -2.52 1.49
N ASN A 53 3.27 -3.29 2.51
CA ASN A 53 2.66 -3.19 3.83
C ASN A 53 3.69 -2.72 4.86
N VAL A 54 3.32 -1.71 5.66
CA VAL A 54 4.18 -1.21 6.74
C VAL A 54 3.61 -1.61 8.08
N GLN A 55 4.39 -2.35 8.87
CA GLN A 55 4.07 -2.73 10.23
C GLN A 55 4.64 -1.70 11.21
N PRO A 56 3.87 -1.26 12.22
CA PRO A 56 4.38 -0.33 13.21
C PRO A 56 5.48 -1.00 14.03
N LEU A 57 6.54 -0.24 14.30
CA LEU A 57 7.63 -0.71 15.16
C LEU A 57 7.08 -0.97 16.58
N PHE A 58 7.16 -2.20 17.05
CA PHE A 58 6.76 -2.54 18.42
C PHE A 58 7.79 -1.96 19.40
N GLN A 59 7.37 -0.97 20.20
CA GLN A 59 8.19 -0.51 21.31
C GLN A 59 8.06 -1.50 22.47
N PRO A 60 9.15 -2.14 22.93
CA PRO A 60 9.10 -3.18 23.95
C PRO A 60 8.91 -2.61 25.37
N PHE A 61 8.66 -1.32 25.51
CA PHE A 61 8.45 -0.64 26.79
C PHE A 61 7.08 0.04 26.79
N ILE A 62 6.38 -0.10 27.91
CA ILE A 62 5.12 0.60 28.18
C ILE A 62 5.44 1.69 29.20
N TYR A 63 5.04 2.93 28.90
CA TYR A 63 5.03 4.04 29.87
C TYR A 63 3.63 4.19 30.47
N PRO A 64 3.29 3.48 31.57
CA PRO A 64 2.18 3.90 32.41
C PRO A 64 2.55 5.24 33.08
N ALA A 65 1.60 5.88 33.77
CA ALA A 65 1.89 6.99 34.68
C ALA A 65 2.66 6.50 35.93
N GLY A 66 3.83 5.86 35.74
CA GLY A 66 4.56 5.07 36.72
C GLY A 66 5.85 4.44 36.13
N PRO A 67 6.46 3.45 36.82
CA PRO A 67 7.74 2.87 36.41
C PRO A 67 7.65 2.15 35.06
N VAL A 68 8.75 2.19 34.30
CA VAL A 68 8.87 1.54 32.99
C VAL A 68 8.73 0.03 33.15
N VAL A 69 7.81 -0.56 32.38
CA VAL A 69 7.62 -2.01 32.30
C VAL A 69 8.09 -2.49 30.93
N TYR A 70 8.99 -3.47 30.93
CA TYR A 70 9.47 -4.12 29.70
C TYR A 70 8.59 -5.32 29.35
N ALA A 71 8.26 -5.45 28.07
CA ALA A 71 7.62 -6.65 27.54
C ALA A 71 8.58 -7.84 27.61
N THR A 72 8.06 -9.01 27.97
CA THR A 72 8.86 -10.24 27.96
C THR A 72 9.18 -10.64 26.50
N PRO A 73 10.29 -11.38 26.25
CA PRO A 73 10.60 -11.88 24.92
C PRO A 73 9.43 -12.65 24.28
N ALA A 74 8.71 -13.46 25.06
CA ALA A 74 7.53 -14.19 24.58
C ALA A 74 6.39 -13.27 24.09
N VAL A 75 6.18 -12.13 24.76
CA VAL A 75 5.19 -11.14 24.31
C VAL A 75 5.67 -10.43 23.05
N ILE A 76 6.95 -10.05 22.98
CA ILE A 76 7.54 -9.42 21.79
C ILE A 76 7.39 -10.34 20.58
N ASP A 77 7.76 -11.62 20.72
CA ASP A 77 7.66 -12.61 19.66
C ASP A 77 6.21 -12.85 19.22
N ALA A 78 5.28 -12.92 20.17
CA ALA A 78 3.86 -13.08 19.87
C ALA A 78 3.30 -11.88 19.07
N VAL A 79 3.65 -10.65 19.46
CA VAL A 79 3.23 -9.44 18.71
C VAL A 79 3.84 -9.43 17.32
N LYS A 80 5.15 -9.68 17.20
CA LYS A 80 5.84 -9.71 15.91
C LYS A 80 5.25 -10.76 14.98
N LYS A 81 4.99 -11.97 15.49
CA LYS A 81 4.34 -13.04 14.73
C LYS A 81 2.93 -12.64 14.30
N GLY A 82 2.16 -12.00 15.18
CA GLY A 82 0.83 -11.48 14.84
C GLY A 82 0.87 -10.43 13.73
N GLN A 83 1.79 -9.47 13.81
CA GLN A 83 2.02 -8.45 12.79
C GLN A 83 2.39 -9.06 11.43
N GLN A 84 3.35 -10.00 11.42
CA GLN A 84 3.76 -10.71 10.20
C GLN A 84 2.61 -11.50 9.59
N GLN A 85 1.81 -12.19 10.40
CA GLN A 85 0.66 -12.95 9.90
C GLN A 85 -0.41 -12.02 9.30
N ASN A 86 -0.71 -10.91 9.96
CA ASN A 86 -1.68 -9.94 9.46
C ASN A 86 -1.21 -9.30 8.15
N ALA A 87 0.05 -8.89 8.08
CA ALA A 87 0.67 -8.37 6.86
C ALA A 87 0.62 -9.39 5.71
N ALA A 88 0.96 -10.66 6.00
CA ALA A 88 0.89 -11.73 5.03
C ALA A 88 -0.54 -11.94 4.50
N ASN A 89 -1.56 -11.87 5.37
CA ASN A 89 -2.96 -12.00 4.96
C ASN A 89 -3.40 -10.86 4.04
N ILE A 90 -3.07 -9.61 4.38
CA ILE A 90 -3.38 -8.40 3.59
C ILE A 90 -2.73 -8.50 2.21
N LEU A 91 -1.43 -8.78 2.18
CA LEU A 91 -0.65 -8.88 0.94
C LEU A 91 -1.10 -10.07 0.08
N SER A 92 -1.44 -11.21 0.68
CA SER A 92 -1.98 -12.37 -0.04
C SER A 92 -3.32 -12.05 -0.71
N ARG A 93 -4.21 -11.33 -0.02
CA ARG A 93 -5.48 -10.85 -0.60
C ARG A 93 -5.24 -9.89 -1.76
N ALA A 94 -4.32 -8.95 -1.60
CA ALA A 94 -3.96 -7.99 -2.64
C ALA A 94 -3.34 -8.68 -3.88
N LEU A 95 -2.40 -9.61 -3.68
CA LEU A 95 -1.83 -10.44 -4.73
C LEU A 95 -2.89 -11.24 -5.49
N HIS A 96 -3.87 -11.79 -4.78
CA HIS A 96 -4.97 -12.51 -5.41
C HIS A 96 -5.76 -11.61 -6.37
N ILE A 97 -6.05 -10.37 -5.98
CA ILE A 97 -6.72 -9.37 -6.83
C ILE A 97 -5.86 -9.04 -8.07
N CYS A 98 -4.55 -8.84 -7.90
CA CYS A 98 -3.64 -8.61 -9.04
C CYS A 98 -3.64 -9.79 -10.02
N LYS A 99 -3.57 -11.03 -9.49
CA LYS A 99 -3.59 -12.25 -10.30
C LYS A 99 -4.88 -12.40 -11.09
N GLN A 100 -6.04 -12.07 -10.50
CA GLN A 100 -7.32 -12.08 -11.20
C GLN A 100 -7.36 -11.08 -12.37
N ASN A 101 -6.66 -9.96 -12.24
CA ASN A 101 -6.54 -8.93 -13.28
C ASN A 101 -5.34 -9.15 -14.22
N LYS A 102 -4.66 -10.30 -14.14
CA LYS A 102 -3.49 -10.67 -14.96
C LYS A 102 -2.33 -9.66 -14.90
N VAL A 103 -2.18 -8.96 -13.77
CA VAL A 103 -1.07 -8.03 -13.52
C VAL A 103 -0.03 -8.69 -12.62
N LYS A 104 1.24 -8.67 -13.02
CA LYS A 104 2.35 -9.14 -12.19
C LYS A 104 2.55 -8.19 -11.01
N ALA A 105 2.61 -8.76 -9.81
CA ALA A 105 2.77 -8.03 -8.57
C ALA A 105 3.84 -8.68 -7.70
N GLU A 106 4.60 -7.87 -6.98
CA GLU A 106 5.44 -8.31 -5.86
C GLU A 106 4.95 -7.71 -4.56
N THR A 107 5.45 -8.23 -3.44
CA THR A 107 5.12 -7.75 -2.11
C THR A 107 6.36 -7.29 -1.39
N LEU A 108 6.26 -6.14 -0.72
CA LEU A 108 7.27 -5.61 0.18
C LEU A 108 6.65 -5.43 1.57
N MET A 109 7.36 -5.85 2.62
CA MET A 109 6.96 -5.61 4.00
C MET A 109 8.06 -4.81 4.69
N LEU A 110 7.69 -3.68 5.31
CA LEU A 110 8.60 -2.82 6.05
C LEU A 110 8.12 -2.66 7.49
N GLU A 111 9.05 -2.36 8.40
CA GLU A 111 8.75 -2.00 9.78
C GLU A 111 9.08 -0.52 10.02
N GLY A 112 8.19 0.22 10.69
CA GLY A 112 8.38 1.63 11.03
C GLY A 112 7.10 2.48 10.99
N ASP A 113 7.26 3.80 10.93
CA ASP A 113 6.15 4.71 10.66
C ASP A 113 5.75 4.62 9.18
N ALA A 114 4.46 4.41 8.91
CA ALA A 114 3.95 4.23 7.56
C ALA A 114 4.23 5.43 6.65
N LYS A 115 4.15 6.66 7.17
CA LYS A 115 4.36 7.90 6.40
C LYS A 115 5.77 7.95 5.83
N ASP A 116 6.75 7.65 6.67
CA ASP A 116 8.16 7.71 6.31
C ASP A 116 8.55 6.53 5.43
N LYS A 117 8.14 5.31 5.81
CA LYS A 117 8.50 4.08 5.09
C LYS A 117 7.92 4.02 3.69
N ILE A 118 6.72 4.57 3.47
CA ILE A 118 6.13 4.65 2.13
C ILE A 118 6.92 5.63 1.25
N CYS A 119 7.26 6.83 1.75
CA CYS A 119 8.03 7.80 0.98
C CYS A 119 9.45 7.28 0.68
N GLN A 120 10.10 6.67 1.68
CA GLN A 120 11.40 6.03 1.53
C GLN A 120 11.37 4.94 0.45
N ALA A 121 10.40 4.02 0.51
CA ALA A 121 10.27 2.95 -0.48
C ALA A 121 10.01 3.50 -1.89
N ALA A 122 9.21 4.56 -2.01
CA ALA A 122 8.94 5.19 -3.28
C ALA A 122 10.20 5.76 -3.93
N GLU A 123 11.07 6.38 -3.13
CA GLU A 123 12.37 6.91 -3.57
C GLU A 123 13.35 5.79 -3.93
N GLU A 124 13.55 4.82 -3.03
CA GLU A 124 14.52 3.72 -3.20
C GLU A 124 14.21 2.82 -4.39
N LEU A 125 12.93 2.55 -4.65
CA LEU A 125 12.50 1.73 -5.79
C LEU A 125 12.40 2.52 -7.10
N HIS A 126 12.62 3.85 -7.04
CA HIS A 126 12.42 4.79 -8.14
C HIS A 126 11.02 4.66 -8.74
N VAL A 127 10.00 4.72 -7.89
CA VAL A 127 8.59 4.59 -8.26
C VAL A 127 8.19 5.74 -9.17
N ASP A 128 7.48 5.42 -10.26
CA ASP A 128 6.95 6.42 -11.20
C ASP A 128 5.57 6.94 -10.76
N LEU A 129 4.81 6.14 -9.99
CA LEU A 129 3.52 6.53 -9.42
C LEU A 129 3.23 5.82 -8.09
N LEU A 130 3.00 6.60 -7.04
CA LEU A 130 2.52 6.12 -5.74
C LEU A 130 0.99 6.23 -5.69
N VAL A 131 0.29 5.09 -5.58
CA VAL A 131 -1.17 5.05 -5.50
C VAL A 131 -1.61 4.74 -4.07
N LEU A 132 -2.45 5.60 -3.50
CA LEU A 132 -2.90 5.52 -2.12
C LEU A 132 -4.42 5.56 -2.06
N GLY A 133 -5.00 4.86 -1.10
CA GLY A 133 -6.39 5.11 -0.68
C GLY A 133 -6.51 6.50 -0.05
N SER A 134 -7.65 7.16 -0.24
CA SER A 134 -7.95 8.44 0.44
C SER A 134 -8.09 8.30 1.96
N ARG A 135 -8.34 7.08 2.46
CA ARG A 135 -8.51 6.74 3.88
C ARG A 135 -7.87 5.39 4.17
N GLY A 136 -7.44 5.21 5.41
CA GLY A 136 -7.00 3.93 5.98
C GLY A 136 -7.95 3.44 7.07
N LEU A 137 -7.41 2.83 8.12
CA LEU A 137 -8.14 2.23 9.25
C LEU A 137 -8.90 3.22 10.18
N GLY A 138 -8.84 4.53 9.94
CA GLY A 138 -9.44 5.55 10.81
C GLY A 138 -10.94 5.81 10.57
N THR A 139 -11.66 6.24 11.60
CA THR A 139 -13.14 6.39 11.63
C THR A 139 -13.67 7.77 11.22
N ILE A 140 -12.83 8.66 10.67
CA ILE A 140 -13.24 10.03 10.35
C ILE A 140 -14.31 9.98 9.24
N LYS A 141 -15.42 10.72 9.41
CA LYS A 141 -16.62 10.64 8.55
C LYS A 141 -16.74 11.74 7.48
N ARG A 142 -15.77 12.65 7.34
CA ARG A 142 -15.85 13.81 6.40
C ARG A 142 -14.67 13.90 5.43
N ALA A 143 -14.75 14.84 4.48
CA ALA A 143 -13.94 15.03 3.26
C ALA A 143 -12.42 15.27 3.44
N LEU A 144 -11.82 14.78 4.53
CA LEU A 144 -10.40 14.89 4.82
C LEU A 144 -9.65 13.64 4.34
N LEU A 145 -8.45 13.84 3.83
CA LEU A 145 -7.49 12.78 3.53
C LEU A 145 -7.02 12.10 4.81
N GLY A 146 -6.72 10.80 4.73
CA GLY A 146 -6.03 10.07 5.79
C GLY A 146 -4.65 10.66 6.07
N SER A 147 -4.14 10.48 7.29
CA SER A 147 -2.86 11.04 7.74
C SER A 147 -1.68 10.59 6.87
N VAL A 148 -1.68 9.31 6.44
CA VAL A 148 -0.65 8.74 5.57
C VAL A 148 -0.73 9.34 4.17
N SER A 149 -1.92 9.34 3.56
CA SER A 149 -2.12 9.85 2.20
C SER A 149 -1.83 11.35 2.10
N ASN A 150 -2.26 12.11 3.11
CA ASN A 150 -1.94 13.53 3.21
C ASN A 150 -0.43 13.76 3.34
N TYR A 151 0.27 12.97 4.17
CA TYR A 151 1.72 13.10 4.30
C TYR A 151 2.43 12.80 2.99
N CYS A 152 2.13 11.68 2.35
CA CYS A 152 2.77 11.26 1.10
C CYS A 152 2.55 12.28 -0.01
N ALA A 153 1.35 12.87 -0.12
CA ALA A 153 1.07 13.92 -1.11
C ALA A 153 1.99 15.15 -1.01
N HIS A 154 2.56 15.41 0.17
CA HIS A 154 3.45 16.56 0.39
C HIS A 154 4.94 16.18 0.41
N HIS A 155 5.29 14.90 0.61
CA HIS A 155 6.67 14.48 0.88
C HIS A 155 7.21 13.41 -0.07
N ALA A 156 6.36 12.69 -0.79
CA ALA A 156 6.83 11.70 -1.76
C ALA A 156 7.56 12.42 -2.92
N THR A 157 8.68 11.84 -3.35
CA THR A 157 9.49 12.39 -4.45
C THR A 157 8.95 12.04 -5.83
N CYS A 158 7.94 11.17 -5.89
CA CYS A 158 7.26 10.75 -7.11
C CYS A 158 5.81 11.29 -7.18
N PRO A 159 5.18 11.28 -8.37
CA PRO A 159 3.76 11.55 -8.51
C PRO A 159 2.91 10.69 -7.56
N VAL A 160 1.94 11.33 -6.89
CA VAL A 160 1.02 10.68 -5.96
C VAL A 160 -0.40 10.73 -6.49
N LEU A 161 -1.03 9.56 -6.60
CA LEU A 161 -2.45 9.42 -6.90
C LEU A 161 -3.21 8.97 -5.65
N ILE A 162 -4.15 9.80 -5.20
CA ILE A 162 -5.04 9.45 -4.10
C ILE A 162 -6.40 9.06 -4.65
N VAL A 163 -6.77 7.80 -4.45
CA VAL A 163 -8.03 7.22 -4.93
C VAL A 163 -9.10 7.31 -3.84
N LYS A 164 -10.22 7.95 -4.17
CA LYS A 164 -11.38 8.09 -3.28
C LYS A 164 -12.52 7.17 -3.73
N PRO A 165 -13.05 6.30 -2.85
CA PRO A 165 -14.26 5.55 -3.16
C PRO A 165 -15.45 6.48 -3.43
N PRO A 166 -16.39 6.08 -4.28
CA PRO A 166 -17.62 6.83 -4.46
C PRO A 166 -18.36 6.97 -3.12
N PRO A 167 -19.11 8.07 -2.90
CA PRO A 167 -19.93 8.19 -1.70
C PRO A 167 -20.91 7.02 -1.64
N ARG A 168 -21.00 6.35 -0.48
CA ARG A 168 -22.04 5.34 -0.24
C ARG A 168 -23.40 6.04 -0.39
N SER A 169 -24.23 5.56 -1.31
CA SER A 169 -25.60 6.03 -1.49
C SER A 169 -26.41 5.75 -0.22
N ALA A 170 -27.25 6.71 0.19
CA ALA A 170 -28.03 6.64 1.43
C ALA A 170 -29.25 5.69 1.38
N HIS A 171 -29.18 4.62 0.59
CA HIS A 171 -30.32 3.73 0.31
C HIS A 171 -30.02 2.23 0.53
N ASP A 172 -29.10 1.91 1.44
CA ASP A 172 -28.95 0.54 1.97
C ASP A 172 -29.69 0.40 3.32
#